data_AF-V7EP78-F1
#
_entry.id   AF-V7EP78-F1
#
_cell.length_a   1.000
_cell.length_b   1.000
_cell.length_c   1.000
_cell.angle_alpha   90.00
_cell.angle_beta   90.00
_cell.angle_gamma   90.00
#
_symmetry.space_group_name_H-M   'P 1'
#
loop_
_entity.id
_entity.type
_entity.pdbx_description
1 polymer ?
#
loop_
_entity_poly.entity_id
_entity_poly.type
_entity_poly.pdbx_seq_one_letter_code
_entity_poly.pdbx_strand_id
1 'polypeptide(L)'
;MGTRQQEAAMGIDKQSDIAANLQIGPTDHGMVRIYVEAEGGIELPLDFDPDEAEEIAEELRAAAEAARAIGKGGNPGNAKPKRR
;
A
#
# COMPACT_ATOMS: atom_id res chain seq x y z
N MET A 1 9.59 -32.64 9.57
CA MET A 1 9.13 -31.39 10.21
C MET A 1 9.99 -30.27 9.65
N GLY A 2 9.61 -29.55 8.59
CA GLY A 2 8.37 -28.80 8.47
C GLY A 2 8.59 -27.33 8.83
N THR A 3 9.74 -26.74 8.49
CA THR A 3 9.94 -25.30 8.57
C THR A 3 9.19 -24.66 7.40
N ARG A 4 7.92 -24.32 7.64
CA ARG A 4 7.20 -23.32 6.83
C ARG A 4 7.96 -22.01 7.02
N GLN A 5 8.86 -21.71 6.09
CA GLN A 5 9.36 -20.36 5.94
C GLN A 5 8.15 -19.49 5.59
N GLN A 6 8.05 -18.40 6.34
CA GLN A 6 6.98 -17.43 6.26
C GLN A 6 7.04 -16.74 4.90
N GLU A 7 6.14 -17.07 3.98
CA GLU A 7 5.92 -16.35 2.71
C GLU A 7 4.97 -15.15 2.93
N ALA A 8 5.19 -14.35 3.98
CA ALA A 8 4.28 -13.27 4.35
C ALA A 8 4.77 -11.85 4.02
N ALA A 9 5.92 -11.69 3.34
CA ALA A 9 6.49 -10.35 3.09
C ALA A 9 7.28 -10.21 1.78
N MET A 10 6.98 -11.03 0.76
CA MET A 10 7.68 -10.94 -0.53
C MET A 10 7.06 -9.85 -1.42
N GLY A 11 7.47 -8.60 -1.20
CA GLY A 11 7.39 -7.53 -2.19
C GLY A 11 6.74 -6.24 -1.72
N ILE A 12 5.72 -6.29 -0.87
CA ILE A 12 4.95 -5.10 -0.45
C ILE A 12 5.80 -4.13 0.37
N ASP A 13 6.66 -4.64 1.27
CA ASP A 13 7.59 -3.82 2.07
C ASP A 13 8.87 -3.44 1.31
N LYS A 14 9.06 -3.97 0.09
CA LYS A 14 10.23 -3.63 -0.72
C LYS A 14 9.95 -2.31 -1.44
N GLN A 15 10.59 -1.25 -0.97
CA GLN A 15 10.55 0.05 -1.62
C GLN A 15 11.02 -0.06 -3.08
N SER A 16 10.24 0.50 -4.00
CA SER A 16 10.62 0.71 -5.40
C SER A 16 11.15 2.13 -5.57
N ASP A 17 12.21 2.30 -6.35
CA ASP A 17 12.75 3.62 -6.72
C ASP A 17 12.01 4.24 -7.92
N ILE A 18 11.08 3.49 -8.54
CA ILE A 18 10.31 3.94 -9.70
C ILE A 18 9.16 4.82 -9.24
N ALA A 19 9.11 6.07 -9.74
CA ALA A 19 7.96 6.94 -9.55
C ALA A 19 6.79 6.46 -10.44
N ALA A 20 5.58 6.49 -9.88
CA ALA A 20 4.35 6.15 -10.59
C ALA A 20 3.24 7.14 -10.23
N ASN A 21 2.42 7.48 -11.23
CA ASN A 21 1.18 8.21 -11.07
C ASN A 21 0.03 7.21 -10.94
N LEU A 22 -0.93 7.52 -10.07
CA LEU A 22 -2.13 6.73 -9.82
C LEU A 22 -3.37 7.56 -10.09
N GLN A 23 -4.27 7.07 -10.94
CA GLN A 23 -5.58 7.67 -11.18
C GLN A 23 -6.69 6.64 -10.94
N ILE A 24 -7.78 7.05 -10.30
CA ILE A 24 -8.93 6.19 -10.02
C ILE A 24 -10.20 6.87 -10.56
N GLY A 25 -11.06 6.14 -11.26
CA GLY A 25 -12.31 6.70 -11.78
C GLY A 25 -13.25 5.66 -12.40
N PRO A 26 -14.52 6.03 -12.69
CA PRO A 26 -15.47 5.14 -13.33
C PRO A 26 -15.12 4.91 -14.80
N THR A 27 -15.54 3.78 -15.35
CA THR A 27 -15.49 3.47 -16.79
C THR A 27 -16.88 3.58 -17.41
N ASP A 28 -16.92 3.67 -18.74
CA ASP A 28 -18.18 3.66 -19.50
C ASP A 28 -18.94 2.33 -19.40
N HIS A 29 -18.30 1.28 -18.86
CA HIS A 29 -18.89 -0.04 -18.64
C HIS A 29 -19.48 -0.22 -17.23
N GLY A 30 -19.46 0.82 -16.39
CA GLY A 30 -19.93 0.74 -15.01
C GLY A 30 -18.93 0.13 -14.03
N MET A 31 -17.66 0.02 -14.44
CA MET A 31 -16.57 -0.49 -13.61
C MET A 31 -15.79 0.66 -12.98
N VAL A 32 -14.97 0.38 -11.99
CA VAL A 32 -13.97 1.33 -11.46
C VAL A 32 -12.60 0.95 -11.99
N ARG A 33 -11.92 1.91 -12.63
CA ARG A 33 -10.56 1.76 -13.12
C ARG A 33 -9.56 2.35 -12.13
N ILE A 34 -8.54 1.57 -11.79
CA ILE A 34 -7.29 2.04 -11.20
C ILE A 34 -6.24 2.02 -12.32
N TYR A 35 -5.77 3.19 -12.71
CA TYR A 35 -4.76 3.36 -13.75
C TYR A 35 -3.42 3.71 -13.11
N VAL A 36 -2.40 2.91 -13.40
CA VAL A 36 -1.03 3.10 -12.95
C VAL A 36 -0.15 3.44 -14.14
N GLU A 37 0.51 4.59 -14.09
CA GLU A 37 1.51 4.99 -15.07
C GLU A 37 2.86 5.10 -14.38
N ALA A 38 3.84 4.31 -14.80
CA ALA A 38 5.19 4.32 -14.26
C ALA A 38 6.21 4.83 -15.29
N GLU A 39 7.32 5.37 -14.80
CA GLU A 39 8.43 5.77 -15.64
C GLU A 39 8.89 4.63 -16.57
N GLY A 40 9.29 4.97 -17.80
CA GLY A 40 9.65 3.99 -18.82
C GLY A 40 8.48 3.53 -19.71
N GLY A 41 7.33 4.22 -19.65
CA GLY A 41 6.19 3.99 -20.54
C GLY A 41 5.37 2.75 -20.16
N ILE A 42 5.41 2.36 -18.88
CA ILE A 42 4.58 1.26 -18.37
C ILE A 42 3.24 1.84 -17.96
N GLU A 43 2.18 1.40 -18.64
CA GLU A 43 0.80 1.78 -18.37
C GLU A 43 -0.01 0.53 -18.03
N LEU A 44 -0.64 0.52 -16.85
CA LEU A 44 -1.42 -0.62 -16.38
C LEU A 44 -2.83 -0.17 -15.95
N PRO A 45 -3.84 -0.31 -16.83
CA PRO A 45 -5.24 -0.16 -16.45
C PRO A 45 -5.75 -1.44 -15.77
N LEU A 46 -6.30 -1.28 -14.57
CA LEU A 46 -6.96 -2.36 -13.82
C LEU A 46 -8.42 -1.97 -13.58
N ASP A 47 -9.35 -2.79 -14.07
CA ASP A 47 -10.79 -2.55 -13.93
C ASP A 47 -11.38 -3.53 -12.92
N PHE A 48 -12.18 -3.01 -12.00
CA PHE A 48 -12.82 -3.74 -10.91
C PHE A 48 -14.32 -3.45 -10.89
N ASP A 49 -15.12 -4.43 -10.48
CA ASP A 49 -16.54 -4.21 -10.22
C ASP A 49 -16.72 -3.19 -9.07
N PRO A 50 -17.86 -2.48 -8.97
CA PRO A 50 -18.10 -1.54 -7.87
C PRO A 50 -17.91 -2.16 -6.49
N ASP A 51 -18.40 -3.39 -6.28
CA ASP A 51 -18.28 -4.11 -5.02
C ASP A 51 -16.81 -4.43 -4.69
N GLU A 52 -16.02 -4.88 -5.67
CA GLU A 52 -14.58 -5.13 -5.51
C GLU A 52 -13.81 -3.84 -5.20
N ALA A 53 -14.18 -2.72 -5.83
CA ALA A 53 -13.57 -1.42 -5.58
C ALA A 53 -13.88 -0.90 -4.16
N GLU A 54 -15.06 -1.19 -3.63
CA GLU A 54 -15.42 -0.89 -2.24
C GLU A 54 -14.55 -1.69 -1.26
N GLU A 55 -14.37 -3.00 -1.49
CA GLU A 55 -13.49 -3.86 -0.69
C GLU A 55 -12.04 -3.33 -0.69
N ILE A 56 -11.50 -2.97 -1.86
CA ILE A 56 -10.15 -2.39 -1.98
C ILE A 56 -10.04 -1.07 -1.19
N ALA A 57 -11.06 -0.21 -1.24
CA ALA A 57 -11.05 1.05 -0.51
C ALA A 57 -11.05 0.85 1.01
N GLU A 58 -11.79 -0.14 1.51
CA GLU A 58 -11.79 -0.52 2.92
C GLU A 58 -10.42 -1.06 3.36
N GLU A 59 -9.79 -1.93 2.58
CA GLU A 59 -8.45 -2.44 2.85
C GLU A 59 -7.40 -1.32 2.90
N LEU A 60 -7.42 -0.41 1.92
CA LEU A 60 -6.50 0.75 1.88
C LEU A 60 -6.68 1.65 3.10
N ARG A 61 -7.93 1.88 3.52
CA ARG A 61 -8.22 2.66 4.72
C ARG A 61 -7.67 1.97 5.97
N ALA A 62 -7.89 0.66 6.12
CA ALA A 62 -7.39 -0.12 7.24
C ALA A 62 -5.85 -0.10 7.30
N ALA A 63 -5.19 -0.28 6.14
CA ALA A 63 -3.73 -0.19 6.03
C ALA A 63 -3.21 1.21 6.42
N ALA A 64 -3.87 2.27 5.98
CA ALA A 64 -3.52 3.64 6.36
C ALA A 64 -3.67 3.90 7.87
N GLU A 65 -4.71 3.34 8.50
CA GLU A 65 -4.89 3.41 9.95
C GLU A 65 -3.77 2.67 10.69
N ALA A 66 -3.40 1.46 10.25
CA ALA A 66 -2.28 0.70 10.81
C ALA A 66 -0.93 1.44 10.66
N ALA A 67 -0.63 1.99 9.48
CA ALA A 67 0.58 2.78 9.23
C ALA A 67 0.68 4.01 10.13
N ARG A 68 -0.45 4.72 10.37
CA ARG A 68 -0.51 5.86 11.30
C ARG A 68 -0.23 5.45 12.75
N ALA A 69 -0.65 4.27 13.17
CA ALA A 69 -0.37 3.76 14.51
C ALA A 69 1.13 3.53 14.73
N ILE A 70 1.83 3.00 13.71
CA ILE A 70 3.30 2.85 13.72
C ILE A 70 3.98 4.22 13.88
N GLY A 71 3.54 5.24 13.14
CA GLY A 71 4.12 6.59 13.18
C GLY A 71 3.96 7.33 14.52
N LYS A 72 2.95 6.98 15.34
CA LYS A 72 2.71 7.62 16.65
C LYS A 72 3.46 6.96 17.82
N GLY A 73 3.98 5.74 17.65
CA GLY A 73 4.65 4.96 18.70
C GLY A 73 6.18 4.87 18.60
N GLY A 74 6.78 5.41 17.52
CA GLY A 74 8.18 5.15 17.18
C GLY A 74 9.04 6.40 17.00
N ASN A 75 9.37 7.11 18.08
CA ASN A 75 10.69 7.74 18.17
C ASN A 75 11.40 7.31 19.47
N PRO A 76 12.07 6.14 19.48
CA PRO A 76 12.94 5.74 20.60
C PRO A 76 14.18 6.64 20.76
N GLY A 77 14.40 7.62 19.87
CA GLY A 77 15.64 8.40 19.79
C GLY A 77 15.75 9.62 20.71
N ASN A 78 14.72 10.02 21.47
CA ASN A 78 14.79 11.23 22.31
C ASN A 78 14.79 10.98 23.84
N ALA A 79 15.01 9.74 24.28
CA ALA A 79 15.29 9.46 25.69
C ALA A 79 16.73 9.88 26.02
N LYS A 80 16.93 11.18 26.28
CA LYS A 80 18.20 11.70 26.81
C LYS A 80 18.62 10.87 28.03
N PRO A 81 19.85 10.30 28.07
CA PRO A 81 20.30 9.53 29.21
C PRO A 81 20.46 10.47 30.41
N LYS A 82 19.59 10.33 31.42
CA LYS A 82 19.78 10.96 32.73
C LYS A 82 21.01 10.31 33.36
N ARG A 83 22.15 10.99 33.30
CA ARG A 83 23.34 10.66 34.08
C ARG A 83 22.95 10.75 35.57
N ARG A 84 23.02 9.62 36.28
CA ARG A 84 23.08 9.56 37.75
C ARG A 84 24.34 8.83 38.12
#